data_AF-A0A5P5ZTL6-F1
#
_entry.id   AF-A0A5P5ZTL6-F1
#
_cell.length_a   1.000
_cell.length_b   1.000
_cell.length_c   1.000
_cell.angle_alpha   90.00
_cell.angle_beta   90.00
_cell.angle_gamma   90.00
#
_symmetry.space_group_name_H-M   'P 1'
#
loop_
_entity.id
_entity.type
_entity.pdbx_description
1 polymer ?
#
loop_
_entity_poly.entity_id
_entity_poly.type
_entity_poly.pdbx_seq_one_letter_code
_entity_poly.pdbx_strand_id
1 'polypeptide(L)' 'MSGIKMRKFLNFKANLGELSNYVKCNPKGVYYIENSFFKSKSTRYFMYLRKQGLDMNQAFDHLLGEESKKNIEP' A
#
# COMPACT_ATOMS: atom_id res chain seq x y z
N MET A 1 0.84 20.58 0.38
CA MET A 1 1.26 19.54 -0.58
C MET A 1 0.06 18.65 -0.89
N SER A 2 -0.51 18.77 -2.08
CA SER A 2 -1.65 17.95 -2.52
C SER A 2 -1.18 16.51 -2.74
N GLY A 3 -1.53 15.58 -1.84
CA GLY A 3 -1.28 14.16 -2.03
C GLY A 3 -1.98 13.64 -3.28
N ILE A 4 -1.37 12.68 -3.96
CA ILE A 4 -2.00 12.01 -5.11
C ILE A 4 -3.20 11.25 -4.58
N LYS A 5 -4.40 11.68 -4.99
CA LYS A 5 -5.65 10.98 -4.68
C LYS A 5 -5.73 9.74 -5.59
N MET A 6 -5.10 8.64 -5.17
CA MET A 6 -5.03 7.39 -5.94
C MET A 6 -6.40 6.93 -6.45
N ARG A 7 -7.46 7.09 -5.65
CA ARG A 7 -8.84 6.80 -6.09
C ARG A 7 -9.29 7.62 -7.30
N LYS A 8 -8.90 8.90 -7.36
CA LYS A 8 -9.20 9.78 -8.50
C LYS A 8 -8.36 9.41 -9.72
N PHE A 9 -7.09 9.05 -9.51
CA PHE A 9 -6.20 8.59 -10.58
C PHE A 9 -6.69 7.29 -11.24
N LEU A 10 -7.19 6.34 -10.43
CA LEU A 10 -7.68 5.04 -10.90
C LEU A 10 -9.17 5.05 -11.30
N ASN A 11 -9.82 6.22 -11.31
CA ASN A 11 -11.27 6.37 -11.52
C ASN A 11 -12.12 5.41 -10.65
N PHE A 12 -11.70 5.17 -9.42
CA PHE A 12 -12.31 4.21 -8.51
C PHE A 12 -13.22 4.91 -7.49
N LYS A 13 -14.51 4.57 -7.48
CA LYS A 13 -15.49 5.05 -6.49
C LYS A 13 -15.66 4.02 -5.37
N ALA A 14 -14.81 4.11 -4.35
CA ALA A 14 -14.85 3.22 -3.19
C ALA A 14 -15.98 3.57 -2.21
N ASN A 15 -16.63 2.56 -1.63
CA ASN A 15 -17.38 2.73 -0.38
C ASN A 15 -16.38 2.91 0.77
N LEU A 16 -16.36 4.10 1.38
CA LEU A 16 -15.39 4.42 2.43
C LEU A 16 -15.57 3.58 3.70
N GLY A 17 -16.80 3.14 4.01
CA GLY A 17 -17.06 2.28 5.17
C GLY A 17 -16.43 0.89 5.00
N GLU A 18 -16.64 0.28 3.84
CA GLU A 18 -16.04 -1.03 3.49
C GLU A 18 -14.51 -0.95 3.45
N LEU A 19 -13.96 0.10 2.83
CA LEU A 19 -12.52 0.29 2.75
C LEU A 19 -11.90 0.50 4.13
N SER A 20 -12.54 1.31 4.97
CA SER A 20 -12.13 1.56 6.36
C SER A 20 -12.13 0.27 7.18
N ASN A 21 -13.19 -0.54 7.06
CA ASN A 21 -13.29 -1.84 7.71
C ASN A 21 -12.22 -2.81 7.22
N TYR A 22 -11.98 -2.87 5.91
CA TYR A 22 -10.98 -3.75 5.31
C TYR A 22 -9.55 -3.39 5.72
N VAL A 23 -9.20 -2.10 5.63
CA VAL A 23 -7.89 -1.59 6.05
C VAL A 23 -7.76 -1.56 7.59
N LYS A 24 -8.84 -1.87 8.32
CA LYS A 24 -8.94 -1.79 9.79
C LYS A 24 -8.53 -0.42 10.35
N CYS A 25 -8.78 0.65 9.61
CA CYS A 25 -8.45 2.00 10.02
C CYS A 25 -9.63 2.92 9.75
N ASN A 26 -9.85 3.93 10.59
CA ASN A 26 -10.94 4.88 10.37
C ASN A 26 -10.76 5.66 9.04
N PRO A 27 -11.82 6.31 8.50
CA PRO A 27 -11.72 7.01 7.22
C PRO A 27 -10.63 8.09 7.18
N LYS A 28 -10.34 8.76 8.31
CA LYS A 28 -9.24 9.73 8.41
C LYS A 28 -7.87 9.06 8.23
N GLY A 29 -7.70 7.85 8.76
CA GLY A 29 -6.50 7.03 8.60
C GLY A 29 -6.25 6.65 7.14
N VAL A 30 -7.29 6.29 6.39
CA VAL A 30 -7.18 6.02 4.94
C VAL A 30 -6.62 7.24 4.20
N TYR A 31 -7.14 8.44 4.46
CA TYR A 31 -6.61 9.67 3.85
C TYR A 31 -5.15 9.95 4.24
N TYR A 32 -4.77 9.65 5.47
CA TYR A 32 -3.38 9.78 5.91
C TYR A 32 -2.46 8.81 5.17
N ILE A 33 -2.86 7.55 5.02
CA ILE A 33 -2.12 6.54 4.24
C ILE A 33 -1.92 7.04 2.81
N GLU A 34 -2.97 7.52 2.13
CA GLU A 34 -2.83 8.04 0.75
C GLU A 34 -1.87 9.24 0.65
N ASN A 35 -1.92 10.16 1.61
CA ASN A 35 -1.07 11.35 1.63
C ASN A 35 0.40 11.03 2.01
N SER A 36 0.61 9.97 2.79
CA SER A 36 1.93 9.50 3.21
C SER A 36 2.52 8.45 2.28
N PHE A 37 1.70 7.80 1.45
CA PHE A 37 2.09 6.69 0.58
C PHE A 37 3.30 7.07 -0.27
N PHE A 38 3.24 8.20 -0.98
CA PHE A 38 4.35 8.67 -1.82
C PHE A 38 5.51 9.30 -1.03
N LYS A 39 5.30 9.62 0.25
CA LYS A 39 6.36 10.16 1.14
C LYS A 39 7.19 9.05 1.78
N SER A 40 6.60 7.87 1.95
CA SER A 40 7.28 6.69 2.49
C SER A 40 8.51 6.33 1.64
N LYS A 41 9.66 6.11 2.30
CA LYS A 41 10.89 5.66 1.65
C LYS A 41 10.68 4.30 0.97
N SER A 42 10.00 3.37 1.65
CA SER A 42 9.73 2.02 1.15
C SER A 42 8.87 2.04 -0.10
N THR A 43 7.80 2.84 -0.12
CA THR A 43 6.94 2.95 -1.32
C THR A 43 7.72 3.49 -2.52
N ARG A 44 8.52 4.54 -2.34
CA ARG A 44 9.34 5.10 -3.43
C ARG A 44 10.37 4.09 -3.96
N TYR A 45 10.95 3.28 -3.08
CA TYR A 45 11.85 2.21 -3.45
C TYR A 45 11.15 1.15 -4.33
N PHE A 46 10.00 0.64 -3.90
CA PHE A 46 9.23 -0.33 -4.69
C PHE A 46 8.74 0.23 -6.03
N MET A 47 8.35 1.51 -6.07
CA MET A 47 8.00 2.18 -7.33
C MET A 47 9.20 2.27 -8.29
N TYR A 48 10.39 2.53 -7.77
CA TYR A 48 11.61 2.54 -8.57
C TYR A 48 11.92 1.16 -9.15
N LEU A 49 11.82 0.09 -8.35
CA LEU A 49 12.01 -1.28 -8.83
C LEU A 49 11.01 -1.64 -9.94
N ARG A 50 9.72 -1.33 -9.73
CA ARG A 50 8.69 -1.50 -10.76
C ARG A 50 9.04 -0.76 -12.05
N LYS A 51 9.54 0.47 -11.95
CA LYS A 51 9.94 1.28 -13.11
C LYS A 51 11.07 0.62 -13.91
N GLN A 52 11.94 -0.15 -13.27
CA GLN A 52 13.01 -0.91 -13.94
C GLN A 52 12.50 -2.20 -14.62
N GLY A 53 11.19 -2.48 -14.56
CA GLY A 53 10.60 -3.68 -15.17
C GLY A 53 10.65 -4.92 -14.27
N LEU A 54 10.99 -4.76 -12.98
CA LEU A 54 10.96 -5.87 -12.03
C LEU A 54 9.52 -6.25 -11.68
N ASP A 55 9.27 -7.56 -11.54
CA ASP A 55 7.99 -8.09 -11.13
C ASP A 55 7.76 -7.86 -9.64
N MET A 56 6.93 -6.88 -9.33
CA MET A 56 6.60 -6.54 -7.95
C MET A 56 5.76 -7.61 -7.25
N ASN A 57 4.99 -8.42 -8.00
CA ASN A 57 4.20 -9.48 -7.38
C ASN A 57 5.12 -10.53 -6.76
N GLN A 58 6.14 -10.97 -7.50
CA GLN A 58 7.17 -11.86 -6.97
C GLN A 58 7.89 -11.28 -5.74
N ALA A 59 8.21 -9.98 -5.78
CA ALA A 59 8.85 -9.31 -4.65
C ALA A 59 7.94 -9.28 -3.41
N PHE A 60 6.63 -9.03 -3.58
CA PHE A 60 5.68 -9.03 -2.48
C PHE A 60 5.38 -10.42 -1.96
N ASP A 61 5.26 -11.43 -2.83
CA ASP A 61 5.06 -12.83 -2.44
C ASP A 61 6.24 -13.32 -1.58
N HIS A 62 7.46 -12.93 -1.95
CA HIS A 62 8.64 -13.23 -1.14
C HIS A 62 8.58 -12.58 0.26
N LEU A 63 8.22 -11.29 0.33
CA LEU A 63 8.09 -10.58 1.61
C LEU A 63 7.02 -11.21 2.52
N LEU A 64 5.87 -11.58 1.94
CA LEU A 64 4.79 -12.26 2.67
C LEU A 64 5.21 -13.65 3.16
N GLY A 65 6.01 -14.36 2.36
CA GLY A 65 6.60 -15.64 2.75
C GLY A 65 7.55 -15.52 3.96
N GLU A 66 8.37 -14.47 4.00
CA GLU A 66 9.28 -14.21 5.12
C GLU A 66 8.56 -13.76 6.40
N GLU A 67 7.49 -12.95 6.29
CA GLU A 67 6.64 -12.61 7.44
C GLU A 67 5.93 -13.84 8.02
N SER A 68 5.48 -14.75 7.15
CA SER A 68 4.80 -15.98 7.58
C SER A 68 5.72 -16.89 8.40
N LYS A 69 7.03 -16.95 8.08
CA LYS A 69 8.01 -17.71 8.86
C LYS A 69 8.27 -17.12 10.24
N LYS A 70 8.30 -15.79 10.36
CA LYS A 70 8.54 -15.10 11.64
C LYS A 70 7.38 -15.21 12.63
N ASN A 71 6.16 -15.45 12.15
CA ASN A 71 4.98 -15.61 13.01
C ASN A 71 4.77 -17.06 13.51
N ILE A 72 5.70 -17.99 13.24
CA ILE A 72 5.64 -19.40 13.67
C ILE A 72 6.65 -19.69 14.80
N GLU A 73 7.60 -18.79 15.06
CA GLU A 73 8.46 -18.88 16.24
C GLU A 73 7.82 -18.10 17.41
N PRO A 74 7.64 -18.74 18.59
CA PRO A 74 7.01 -18.12 19.76
C PRO A 74 7.84 -17.00 20.39
#